data_AF-A0A1Q5PC35-F1
#
_entry.id   AF-A0A1Q5PC35-F1
#
_cell.length_a   1.000
_cell.length_b   1.000
_cell.length_c   1.000
_cell.angle_alpha   90.00
_cell.angle_beta   90.00
_cell.angle_gamma   90.00
#
_symmetry.space_group_name_H-M   'P 1'
#
loop_
_entity.id
_entity.type
_entity.pdbx_description
1 polymer ?
#
loop_
_entity_poly.entity_id
_entity_poly.type
_entity_poly.pdbx_seq_one_letter_code
_entity_poly.pdbx_strand_id
1 'polypeptide(L)'
;MPSRLWAQEDTTILAAPEKKLADSLRALQNPLFLSEEVLHFTLRMDLKTVLRDVGDDRKSHEAVLVYKDADGTEVAEKLKVKVRGNRRRDPSVCNFPPLQLNFSRKTVENTIFGKVNKLKLVTHCINDEYVLREYLVYKVYNTLTDASYRVRLCRVQYEDQKGRRETEAGYAFLIEDDDVMAARNGAAVMPEQALVRMDRAETVAMARVAFFQFLVGNTDWSVPYRHNIDLLLMDPLAPPIPVPFDFDYAGVVGTPYASPPPELGINSVRQRLFRGYTFPNEVYVQVRDLLNTRKRAVYQVYQGFPLLDRRYIRQTTKYLDQFYEVLNDPRDFQNAFVKQGQKNLRSGVVVKGLEK
;
A
#
# COMPACT_ATOMS: atom_id res chain seq x y z
N MET A 1 41.43 -50.40 -32.72
CA MET A 1 40.62 -50.54 -31.48
C MET A 1 41.24 -49.59 -30.47
N PRO A 2 40.64 -48.40 -30.27
CA PRO A 2 39.65 -48.28 -29.20
C PRO A 2 38.40 -47.45 -29.57
N SER A 3 37.38 -47.68 -28.77
CA SER A 3 36.00 -47.21 -28.77
C SER A 3 35.82 -45.69 -28.63
N ARG A 4 34.96 -45.11 -29.48
CA ARG A 4 34.35 -43.78 -29.24
C ARG A 4 33.16 -43.94 -28.29
N LEU A 5 33.29 -43.49 -27.04
CA LEU A 5 32.14 -43.17 -26.20
C LEU A 5 31.57 -41.82 -26.65
N TRP A 6 30.27 -41.78 -26.96
CA TRP A 6 29.52 -40.54 -27.07
C TRP A 6 29.02 -40.20 -25.67
N ALA A 7 29.45 -39.05 -25.14
CA ALA A 7 28.80 -38.46 -23.97
C ALA A 7 27.50 -37.79 -24.45
N GLN A 8 26.36 -38.30 -24.00
CA GLN A 8 25.09 -37.56 -24.06
C GLN A 8 25.14 -36.48 -22.96
N GLU A 9 25.01 -35.22 -23.34
CA GLU A 9 24.76 -34.13 -22.39
C GLU A 9 23.32 -34.26 -21.88
N ASP A 10 23.19 -34.72 -20.64
CA ASP A 10 21.93 -34.85 -19.92
C ASP A 10 21.48 -33.46 -19.43
N THR A 11 20.81 -32.70 -20.31
CA THR A 11 20.30 -31.35 -20.02
C THR A 11 19.04 -31.34 -19.14
N THR A 12 18.64 -32.48 -18.56
CA THR A 12 17.27 -32.66 -18.03
C THR A 12 17.12 -32.44 -16.52
N ILE A 13 18.16 -32.08 -15.77
CA ILE A 13 18.11 -32.11 -14.29
C ILE A 13 17.92 -30.73 -13.62
N LEU A 14 18.10 -29.60 -14.31
CA LEU A 14 18.07 -28.27 -13.67
C LEU A 14 16.72 -27.53 -13.70
N ALA A 15 15.73 -27.94 -14.50
CA ALA A 15 14.48 -27.17 -14.68
C ALA A 15 13.34 -27.48 -13.68
N ALA A 16 13.38 -28.65 -13.02
CA ALA A 16 12.30 -29.11 -12.13
C ALA A 16 12.22 -28.37 -10.76
N PRO A 17 13.34 -27.98 -10.10
CA PRO A 17 13.30 -27.27 -8.83
C PRO A 17 12.76 -25.84 -8.97
N GLU A 18 13.16 -25.13 -10.03
CA GLU A 18 12.73 -23.76 -10.30
C GLU A 18 11.25 -23.68 -10.63
N LYS A 19 10.74 -24.61 -11.44
CA LYS A 19 9.31 -24.68 -11.76
C LYS A 19 8.46 -24.98 -10.53
N LYS A 20 8.90 -25.90 -9.67
CA LYS A 20 8.19 -26.25 -8.43
C LYS A 20 8.21 -25.11 -7.41
N LEU A 21 9.31 -24.36 -7.33
CA LEU A 21 9.40 -23.14 -6.52
C LEU A 21 8.52 -22.03 -7.09
N ALA A 22 8.54 -21.81 -8.41
CA ALA A 22 7.70 -20.82 -9.08
C ALA A 22 6.20 -21.14 -8.97
N ASP A 23 5.82 -22.42 -9.06
CA ASP A 23 4.45 -22.88 -8.87
C ASP A 23 4.02 -22.77 -7.38
N SER A 24 4.95 -23.00 -6.43
CA SER A 24 4.69 -22.79 -5.00
C SER A 24 4.55 -21.31 -4.65
N LEU A 25 5.37 -20.45 -5.26
CA LEU A 25 5.28 -18.99 -5.13
C LEU A 25 4.04 -18.42 -5.84
N ARG A 26 3.62 -19.01 -6.97
CA ARG A 26 2.33 -18.69 -7.62
C ARG A 26 1.14 -19.15 -6.79
N ALA A 27 1.24 -20.29 -6.12
CA ALA A 27 0.22 -20.75 -5.17
C ALA A 27 0.09 -19.86 -3.92
N LEU A 28 1.13 -19.06 -3.63
CA LEU A 28 1.12 -18.02 -2.60
C LEU A 28 0.57 -16.68 -3.11
N GLN A 29 0.39 -16.49 -4.42
CA GLN A 29 -0.16 -15.27 -4.99
C GLN A 29 -1.69 -15.33 -5.03
N ASN A 30 -2.33 -14.27 -4.55
CA ASN A 30 -3.77 -14.11 -4.72
C ASN A 30 -4.08 -13.60 -6.15
N PRO A 31 -4.85 -14.35 -6.97
CA PRO A 31 -5.24 -13.94 -8.33
C PRO A 31 -5.87 -12.55 -8.40
N LEU A 32 -6.58 -12.14 -7.33
CA LEU A 32 -7.24 -10.85 -7.22
C LEU A 32 -6.30 -9.68 -7.53
N PHE A 33 -5.03 -9.77 -7.11
CA PHE A 33 -4.04 -8.68 -7.20
C PHE A 33 -3.06 -8.86 -8.36
N LEU A 34 -3.29 -9.82 -9.26
CA LEU A 34 -2.50 -10.00 -10.47
C LEU A 34 -3.04 -9.21 -11.66
N SER A 35 -4.33 -8.84 -11.61
CA SER A 35 -4.97 -8.00 -12.62
C SER A 35 -4.98 -6.53 -12.20
N GLU A 36 -4.64 -5.66 -13.14
CA GLU A 36 -4.74 -4.20 -13.02
C GLU A 36 -6.10 -3.67 -13.50
N GLU A 37 -6.97 -4.54 -14.04
CA GLU A 37 -8.31 -4.15 -14.49
C GLU A 37 -9.21 -3.78 -13.31
N VAL A 38 -10.01 -2.73 -13.52
CA VAL A 38 -10.97 -2.24 -12.53
C VAL A 38 -11.99 -3.32 -12.23
N LEU A 39 -12.01 -3.77 -10.98
CA LEU A 39 -12.99 -4.74 -10.51
C LEU A 39 -14.34 -4.06 -10.31
N HIS A 40 -15.35 -4.50 -11.05
CA HIS A 40 -16.71 -4.00 -10.90
C HIS A 40 -17.51 -4.98 -10.04
N PHE A 41 -18.13 -4.48 -8.96
CA PHE A 41 -19.01 -5.30 -8.13
C PHE A 41 -20.07 -4.47 -7.41
N THR A 42 -21.15 -5.14 -7.05
CA THR A 42 -22.19 -4.60 -6.17
C THR A 42 -22.01 -5.15 -4.76
N LEU A 43 -22.02 -4.28 -3.76
CA LEU A 43 -22.03 -4.64 -2.35
C LEU A 43 -23.41 -4.36 -1.75
N ARG A 44 -24.18 -5.43 -1.52
CA ARG A 44 -25.51 -5.39 -0.91
C ARG A 44 -25.39 -5.60 0.59
N MET A 45 -25.84 -4.62 1.38
CA MET A 45 -25.85 -4.71 2.85
C MET A 45 -26.93 -3.82 3.45
N ASP A 46 -27.14 -3.90 4.76
CA ASP A 46 -27.89 -2.87 5.48
C ASP A 46 -27.03 -1.60 5.63
N LEU A 47 -27.01 -0.77 4.59
CA LEU A 47 -26.10 0.37 4.48
C LEU A 47 -26.23 1.32 5.67
N LYS A 48 -27.46 1.65 6.05
CA LYS A 48 -27.71 2.61 7.15
C LYS A 48 -27.18 2.09 8.48
N THR A 49 -27.34 0.80 8.74
CA THR A 49 -26.84 0.19 9.99
C THR A 49 -25.32 0.11 9.97
N VAL A 50 -24.72 -0.36 8.88
CA VAL A 50 -23.25 -0.51 8.75
C VAL A 50 -22.54 0.84 8.87
N LEU A 51 -22.97 1.86 8.13
CA LEU A 51 -22.28 3.16 8.09
C LEU A 51 -22.44 3.96 9.38
N ARG A 52 -23.39 3.60 10.24
CA ARG A 52 -23.57 4.20 11.58
C ARG A 52 -22.82 3.44 12.67
N ASP A 53 -22.41 2.20 12.40
CA ASP A 53 -21.69 1.35 13.35
C ASP A 53 -20.18 1.66 13.34
N VAL A 54 -19.83 2.87 13.81
CA VAL A 54 -18.47 3.43 13.79
C VAL A 54 -17.77 3.39 15.15
N GLY A 55 -18.46 2.94 16.20
CA GLY A 55 -17.95 2.84 17.56
C GLY A 55 -16.76 1.89 17.73
N ASP A 56 -16.14 1.87 18.91
CA ASP A 56 -15.03 0.97 19.20
C ASP A 56 -15.47 -0.51 19.23
N ASP A 57 -16.70 -0.79 19.65
CA ASP A 57 -17.31 -2.12 19.77
C ASP A 57 -18.09 -2.57 18.52
N ARG A 58 -17.90 -1.86 17.40
CA ARG A 58 -18.59 -2.11 16.13
C ARG A 58 -18.53 -3.56 15.67
N LYS A 59 -19.63 -4.02 15.07
CA LYS A 59 -19.88 -5.43 14.77
C LYS A 59 -19.68 -5.75 13.29
N SER A 60 -19.63 -7.04 13.00
CA SER A 60 -19.69 -7.54 11.62
C SER A 60 -21.15 -7.71 11.22
N HIS A 61 -21.50 -7.24 10.03
CA HIS A 61 -22.84 -7.29 9.46
C HIS A 61 -22.84 -8.18 8.23
N GLU A 62 -23.93 -8.91 7.99
CA GLU A 62 -24.04 -9.75 6.80
C GLU A 62 -24.16 -8.88 5.53
N ALA A 63 -23.53 -9.32 4.46
CA ALA A 63 -23.55 -8.67 3.15
C ALA A 63 -23.44 -9.70 2.03
N VAL A 64 -23.76 -9.26 0.81
CA VAL A 64 -23.55 -10.04 -0.41
C VAL A 64 -22.77 -9.19 -1.40
N LEU A 65 -21.65 -9.73 -1.89
CA LEU A 65 -20.87 -9.15 -2.97
C LEU A 65 -21.25 -9.85 -4.26
N VAL A 66 -21.66 -9.08 -5.27
CA VAL A 66 -22.06 -9.60 -6.57
C VAL A 66 -21.11 -9.06 -7.64
N TYR A 67 -20.51 -9.93 -8.43
CA TYR A 67 -19.56 -9.56 -9.49
C TYR A 67 -19.72 -10.49 -10.70
N LYS A 68 -19.11 -10.12 -11.83
CA LYS A 68 -19.02 -10.99 -13.00
C LYS A 68 -17.68 -11.70 -13.03
N ASP A 69 -17.70 -13.02 -13.19
CA ASP A 69 -16.48 -13.80 -13.39
C ASP A 69 -15.90 -13.63 -14.81
N ALA A 70 -14.83 -14.37 -15.12
CA ALA A 70 -14.13 -14.27 -16.41
C ALA A 70 -15.02 -14.66 -17.60
N ASP A 71 -16.02 -15.52 -17.40
CA ASP A 71 -16.96 -15.97 -18.42
C ASP A 71 -18.20 -15.03 -18.51
N GLY A 72 -18.24 -14.00 -17.67
CA GLY A 72 -19.34 -13.03 -17.60
C GLY A 72 -20.51 -13.49 -16.74
N THR A 73 -20.40 -14.64 -16.08
CA THR A 73 -21.43 -15.20 -15.19
C THR A 73 -21.49 -14.36 -13.91
N GLU A 74 -22.70 -14.03 -13.47
CA GLU A 74 -22.89 -13.34 -12.19
C GLU A 74 -22.66 -14.31 -11.03
N VAL A 75 -21.72 -13.96 -10.16
CA VAL A 75 -21.38 -14.71 -8.94
C VAL A 75 -21.73 -13.87 -7.72
N ALA A 76 -22.40 -14.49 -6.76
CA ALA A 76 -22.82 -13.85 -5.51
C ALA A 76 -22.14 -14.51 -4.30
N GLU A 77 -21.24 -13.78 -3.66
CA GLU A 77 -20.51 -14.21 -2.48
C GLU A 77 -21.14 -13.65 -1.21
N LYS A 78 -21.50 -14.54 -0.28
CA LYS A 78 -21.91 -14.14 1.07
C LYS A 78 -20.67 -13.83 1.90
N LEU A 79 -20.68 -12.69 2.56
CA LEU A 79 -19.57 -12.23 3.40
C LEU A 79 -20.09 -11.42 4.58
N LYS A 80 -19.19 -11.09 5.50
CA LYS A 80 -19.45 -10.08 6.52
C LYS A 80 -18.69 -8.80 6.21
N VAL A 81 -19.28 -7.67 6.56
CA VAL A 81 -18.68 -6.35 6.44
C VAL A 81 -18.59 -5.69 7.80
N LYS A 82 -17.51 -4.95 8.02
CA LYS A 82 -17.28 -4.19 9.26
C LYS A 82 -16.62 -2.87 8.90
N VAL A 83 -17.07 -1.76 9.48
CA VAL A 83 -16.36 -0.48 9.36
C VAL A 83 -14.95 -0.60 9.94
N ARG A 84 -13.94 -0.03 9.26
CA ARG A 84 -12.54 -0.04 9.70
C ARG A 84 -11.90 1.36 9.62
N GLY A 85 -10.69 1.45 10.14
CA GLY A 85 -9.93 2.70 10.23
C GLY A 85 -10.13 3.41 11.57
N ASN A 86 -9.34 4.46 11.80
CA ASN A 86 -9.41 5.27 13.01
C ASN A 86 -9.92 6.69 12.74
N ARG A 87 -9.21 7.48 11.91
CA ARG A 87 -9.67 8.80 11.50
C ARG A 87 -10.89 8.74 10.59
N ARG A 88 -10.85 7.88 9.57
CA ARG A 88 -11.90 7.77 8.53
C ARG A 88 -13.19 7.08 9.00
N ARG A 89 -13.32 6.69 10.27
CA ARG A 89 -14.60 6.27 10.87
C ARG A 89 -15.34 7.42 11.55
N ASP A 90 -14.67 8.54 11.81
CA ASP A 90 -15.30 9.73 12.34
C ASP A 90 -16.24 10.33 11.28
N PRO A 91 -17.56 10.46 11.54
CA PRO A 91 -18.51 11.02 10.60
C PRO A 91 -18.23 12.48 10.20
N SER A 92 -17.45 13.22 11.01
CA SER A 92 -17.01 14.58 10.68
C SER A 92 -15.88 14.61 9.64
N VAL A 93 -15.18 13.49 9.47
CA VAL A 93 -14.10 13.29 8.49
C VAL A 93 -14.63 12.60 7.23
N CYS A 94 -15.52 11.63 7.41
CA CYS A 94 -15.87 10.67 6.38
C CYS A 94 -17.36 10.31 6.42
N ASN A 95 -18.09 10.54 5.34
CA ASN A 95 -19.50 10.12 5.20
C ASN A 95 -19.65 8.67 4.72
N PHE A 96 -18.60 8.07 4.16
CA PHE A 96 -18.57 6.65 3.80
C PHE A 96 -17.25 5.99 4.25
N PRO A 97 -17.18 5.47 5.49
CA PRO A 97 -15.94 4.95 6.04
C PRO A 97 -15.41 3.71 5.29
N PRO A 98 -14.09 3.46 5.34
CA PRO A 98 -13.49 2.25 4.81
C PRO A 98 -14.09 0.99 5.44
N LEU A 99 -14.16 -0.09 4.66
CA LEU A 99 -14.78 -1.35 5.08
C LEU A 99 -13.75 -2.47 5.13
N GLN A 100 -13.96 -3.42 6.02
CA GLN A 100 -13.30 -4.72 5.99
C GLN A 100 -14.31 -5.74 5.46
N LEU A 101 -13.97 -6.40 4.36
CA LEU A 101 -14.73 -7.50 3.78
C LEU A 101 -14.20 -8.81 4.36
N ASN A 102 -15.06 -9.65 4.92
CA ASN A 102 -14.71 -10.89 5.59
C ASN A 102 -15.43 -12.07 4.92
N PHE A 103 -14.70 -12.77 4.06
CA PHE A 103 -15.19 -13.89 3.26
C PHE A 103 -15.03 -15.21 4.02
N SER A 104 -15.91 -16.16 3.76
CA SER A 104 -15.66 -17.54 4.18
C SER A 104 -14.62 -18.16 3.24
N ARG A 105 -13.42 -18.46 3.73
CA ARG A 105 -12.35 -19.08 2.91
C ARG A 105 -12.83 -20.27 2.06
N LYS A 106 -13.73 -21.09 2.61
CA LYS A 106 -14.28 -22.27 1.93
C LYS A 106 -15.15 -21.95 0.71
N THR A 107 -15.75 -20.75 0.65
CA THR A 107 -16.63 -20.37 -0.46
C THR A 107 -15.86 -19.67 -1.57
N VAL A 108 -14.80 -18.93 -1.22
CA VAL A 108 -14.09 -18.08 -2.18
C VAL A 108 -12.82 -18.68 -2.78
N GLU A 109 -12.34 -19.84 -2.29
CA GLU A 109 -11.03 -20.38 -2.70
C GLU A 109 -10.88 -20.63 -4.21
N ASN A 110 -11.98 -20.94 -4.91
CA ASN A 110 -12.03 -21.20 -6.34
C ASN A 110 -12.56 -20.00 -7.16
N THR A 111 -12.62 -18.82 -6.54
CA THR A 111 -13.08 -17.59 -7.17
C THR A 111 -11.93 -16.62 -7.42
N ILE A 112 -12.22 -15.46 -8.00
CA ILE A 112 -11.22 -14.38 -8.17
C ILE A 112 -10.61 -13.90 -6.84
N PHE A 113 -11.28 -14.13 -5.72
CA PHE A 113 -10.82 -13.74 -4.38
C PHE A 113 -9.83 -14.76 -3.78
N GLY A 114 -9.70 -15.96 -4.35
CA GLY A 114 -8.78 -16.99 -3.89
C GLY A 114 -8.96 -17.35 -2.41
N LYS A 115 -7.86 -17.69 -1.71
CA LYS A 115 -7.89 -18.11 -0.30
C LYS A 115 -8.00 -16.98 0.72
N VAL A 116 -8.41 -15.80 0.29
CA VAL A 116 -8.51 -14.63 1.16
C VAL A 116 -9.61 -14.81 2.20
N ASN A 117 -9.29 -14.41 3.43
CA ASN A 117 -10.26 -14.32 4.51
C ASN A 117 -10.79 -12.90 4.66
N LYS A 118 -9.87 -11.93 4.79
CA LYS A 118 -10.20 -10.53 5.05
C LYS A 118 -9.56 -9.64 3.99
N LEU A 119 -10.33 -8.70 3.45
CA LEU A 119 -9.81 -7.63 2.61
C LEU A 119 -10.13 -6.28 3.21
N LYS A 120 -9.14 -5.38 3.13
CA LYS A 120 -9.33 -3.97 3.41
C LYS A 120 -9.85 -3.32 2.13
N LEU A 121 -11.06 -2.77 2.16
CA LEU A 121 -11.65 -1.95 1.10
C LEU A 121 -11.53 -0.48 1.51
N VAL A 122 -10.67 0.26 0.85
CA VAL A 122 -10.55 1.71 1.01
C VAL A 122 -11.60 2.36 0.12
N THR A 123 -12.58 3.02 0.73
CA THR A 123 -13.73 3.63 0.07
C THR A 123 -13.44 5.08 -0.30
N HIS A 124 -14.32 5.67 -1.13
CA HIS A 124 -14.27 7.08 -1.53
C HIS A 124 -14.26 8.06 -0.36
N CYS A 125 -14.73 7.64 0.82
CA CYS A 125 -14.80 8.49 2.00
C CYS A 125 -15.61 9.75 1.73
N ILE A 126 -14.97 10.88 1.41
CA ILE A 126 -15.60 12.14 1.01
C ILE A 126 -15.99 12.13 -0.48
N ASN A 127 -15.06 11.73 -1.37
CA ASN A 127 -15.27 11.68 -2.81
C ASN A 127 -14.24 10.79 -3.53
N ASP A 128 -14.54 10.45 -4.78
CA ASP A 128 -13.73 9.54 -5.59
C ASP A 128 -12.30 10.07 -5.88
N GLU A 129 -12.07 11.38 -5.90
CA GLU A 129 -10.76 11.93 -6.27
C GLU A 129 -9.67 11.49 -5.28
N TYR A 130 -9.91 11.58 -3.98
CA TYR A 130 -8.89 11.31 -2.98
C TYR A 130 -8.53 9.82 -2.88
N VAL A 131 -9.50 8.93 -3.03
CA VAL A 131 -9.25 7.48 -3.02
C VAL A 131 -8.46 7.06 -4.25
N LEU A 132 -8.70 7.67 -5.41
CA LEU A 132 -7.89 7.46 -6.62
C LEU A 132 -6.46 7.97 -6.42
N ARG A 133 -6.27 9.13 -5.78
CA ARG A 133 -4.94 9.66 -5.48
C ARG A 133 -4.17 8.77 -4.50
N GLU A 134 -4.82 8.28 -3.44
CA GLU A 134 -4.22 7.34 -2.47
C GLU A 134 -3.83 6.01 -3.16
N TYR A 135 -4.72 5.46 -3.99
CA TYR A 135 -4.43 4.27 -4.81
C TYR A 135 -3.14 4.44 -5.61
N LEU A 136 -2.96 5.59 -6.27
CA LEU A 136 -1.77 5.85 -7.07
C LEU A 136 -0.49 5.96 -6.23
N VAL A 137 -0.57 6.34 -4.95
CA VAL A 137 0.60 6.32 -4.06
C VAL A 137 1.12 4.89 -3.83
N TYR A 138 0.23 3.90 -3.67
CA TYR A 138 0.61 2.50 -3.66
C TYR A 138 1.27 2.09 -4.98
N LYS A 139 0.68 2.48 -6.12
CA LYS A 139 1.24 2.18 -7.45
C LYS A 139 2.63 2.78 -7.64
N VAL A 140 2.89 3.99 -7.14
CA VAL A 140 4.24 4.59 -7.13
C VAL A 140 5.20 3.70 -6.34
N TYR A 141 4.84 3.28 -5.12
CA TYR A 141 5.73 2.46 -4.31
C TYR A 141 6.01 1.08 -4.93
N ASN A 142 5.01 0.48 -5.61
CA ASN A 142 5.21 -0.77 -6.35
C ASN A 142 6.28 -0.66 -7.44
N THR A 143 6.53 0.54 -8.00
CA THR A 143 7.62 0.73 -8.97
C THR A 143 9.02 0.70 -8.36
N LEU A 144 9.13 0.84 -7.04
CA LEU A 144 10.40 0.96 -6.32
C LEU A 144 10.85 -0.35 -5.68
N THR A 145 9.93 -1.25 -5.35
CA THR A 145 10.21 -2.50 -4.62
C THR A 145 9.03 -3.47 -4.64
N ASP A 146 9.32 -4.77 -4.67
CA ASP A 146 8.32 -5.84 -4.50
C ASP A 146 7.85 -5.96 -3.04
N ALA A 147 8.67 -5.55 -2.07
CA ALA A 147 8.29 -5.40 -0.66
C ALA A 147 7.37 -4.18 -0.48
N SER A 148 6.16 -4.27 -1.02
CA SER A 148 5.13 -3.25 -1.10
C SER A 148 3.76 -3.93 -1.13
N TYR A 149 2.68 -3.27 -0.72
CA TYR A 149 1.33 -3.82 -0.91
C TYR A 149 0.89 -3.71 -2.37
N ARG A 150 0.35 -4.79 -2.95
CA ARG A 150 -0.46 -4.67 -4.17
C ARG A 150 -1.83 -4.12 -3.84
N VAL A 151 -2.40 -3.37 -4.77
CA VAL A 151 -3.74 -2.80 -4.68
C VAL A 151 -4.49 -3.03 -5.98
N ARG A 152 -5.81 -3.21 -5.89
CA ARG A 152 -6.68 -3.31 -7.07
C ARG A 152 -7.79 -2.28 -7.01
N LEU A 153 -7.91 -1.48 -8.05
CA LEU A 153 -8.98 -0.49 -8.17
C LEU A 153 -10.32 -1.19 -8.39
N CYS A 154 -11.36 -0.64 -7.78
CA CYS A 154 -12.72 -1.15 -7.88
C CYS A 154 -13.69 -0.02 -8.20
N ARG A 155 -14.73 -0.34 -8.98
CA ARG A 155 -15.96 0.46 -9.08
C ARG A 155 -17.04 -0.29 -8.33
N VAL A 156 -17.50 0.28 -7.21
CA VAL A 156 -18.42 -0.38 -6.29
C VAL A 156 -19.78 0.27 -6.35
N GLN A 157 -20.82 -0.53 -6.55
CA GLN A 157 -22.21 -0.12 -6.38
C GLN A 157 -22.70 -0.58 -5.00
N TYR A 158 -23.10 0.35 -4.14
CA TYR A 158 -23.57 0.08 -2.79
C TYR A 158 -25.09 0.09 -2.76
N GLU A 159 -25.70 -1.07 -2.47
CA GLU A 159 -27.15 -1.25 -2.46
C GLU A 159 -27.65 -1.50 -1.04
N ASP A 160 -28.62 -0.70 -0.59
CA ASP A 160 -29.25 -0.92 0.72
C ASP A 160 -30.33 -2.00 0.63
N GLN A 161 -30.08 -3.13 1.28
CA GLN A 161 -31.05 -4.23 1.35
C GLN A 161 -32.36 -3.85 2.07
N LYS A 162 -32.36 -2.77 2.85
CA LYS A 162 -33.54 -2.28 3.56
C LYS A 162 -34.27 -1.14 2.83
N GLY A 163 -33.75 -0.66 1.69
CA GLY A 163 -34.34 0.44 0.92
C GLY A 163 -34.41 1.77 1.69
N ARG A 164 -33.59 1.96 2.73
CA ARG A 164 -33.53 3.16 3.57
C ARG A 164 -32.49 4.17 3.08
N ARG A 165 -31.71 3.80 2.08
CA ARG A 165 -30.77 4.64 1.33
C ARG A 165 -30.88 4.33 -0.16
N GLU A 166 -30.66 5.37 -0.97
CA GLU A 166 -30.49 5.20 -2.41
C GLU A 166 -29.21 4.44 -2.71
N THR A 167 -29.18 3.79 -3.87
CA THR A 167 -27.97 3.13 -4.37
C THR A 167 -26.95 4.19 -4.74
N GLU A 168 -25.74 4.07 -4.21
CA GLU A 168 -24.63 4.97 -4.52
C GLU A 168 -23.47 4.19 -5.14
N ALA A 169 -22.74 4.80 -6.09
CA ALA A 169 -21.60 4.17 -6.73
C ALA A 169 -20.35 5.02 -6.58
N GLY A 170 -19.25 4.41 -6.15
CA GLY A 170 -17.99 5.08 -5.88
C GLY A 170 -16.79 4.27 -6.32
N TYR A 171 -15.67 4.93 -6.55
CA TYR A 171 -14.39 4.27 -6.63
C TYR A 171 -13.94 3.83 -5.24
N ALA A 172 -13.24 2.72 -5.20
CA ALA A 172 -12.61 2.15 -4.01
C ALA A 172 -11.38 1.36 -4.46
N PHE A 173 -10.54 0.91 -3.54
CA PHE A 173 -9.53 -0.09 -3.85
C PHE A 173 -9.37 -1.11 -2.74
N LEU A 174 -9.04 -2.33 -3.15
CA LEU A 174 -8.68 -3.42 -2.26
C LEU A 174 -7.17 -3.39 -2.02
N ILE A 175 -6.75 -3.71 -0.79
CA ILE A 175 -5.34 -3.87 -0.42
C ILE A 175 -5.04 -5.36 -0.22
N GLU A 176 -3.90 -5.80 -0.74
CA GLU A 176 -3.35 -7.14 -0.53
C GLU A 176 -3.24 -7.46 0.97
N ASP A 177 -3.49 -8.71 1.31
CA ASP A 177 -3.32 -9.24 2.66
C ASP A 177 -1.83 -9.24 3.04
N ASP A 178 -1.52 -8.91 4.29
CA ASP A 178 -0.15 -8.71 4.78
C ASP A 178 0.65 -10.01 4.77
N ASP A 179 0.05 -11.12 5.19
CA ASP A 179 0.66 -12.45 5.12
C ASP A 179 0.94 -12.87 3.66
N VAL A 180 0.03 -12.55 2.72
CA VAL A 180 0.22 -12.82 1.29
C VAL A 180 1.36 -11.97 0.72
N MET A 181 1.38 -10.68 1.06
CA MET A 181 2.44 -9.74 0.65
C MET A 181 3.80 -10.19 1.19
N ALA A 182 3.88 -10.61 2.46
CA ALA A 182 5.08 -11.14 3.06
C ALA A 182 5.54 -12.44 2.36
N ALA A 183 4.63 -13.39 2.16
CA ALA A 183 4.94 -14.68 1.58
C ALA A 183 5.49 -14.58 0.16
N ARG A 184 4.95 -13.71 -0.70
CA ARG A 184 5.51 -13.51 -2.06
C ARG A 184 6.86 -12.80 -2.08
N ASN A 185 7.27 -12.19 -0.97
CA ASN A 185 8.62 -11.66 -0.77
C ASN A 185 9.54 -12.66 -0.06
N GLY A 186 9.10 -13.91 0.17
CA GLY A 186 9.87 -14.92 0.91
C GLY A 186 10.04 -14.58 2.39
N ALA A 187 9.09 -13.83 2.97
CA ALA A 187 9.15 -13.33 4.34
C ALA A 187 7.89 -13.67 5.13
N ALA A 188 7.93 -13.41 6.45
CA ALA A 188 6.76 -13.38 7.32
C ALA A 188 6.54 -11.97 7.90
N VAL A 189 5.30 -11.64 8.25
CA VAL A 189 5.01 -10.39 8.97
C VAL A 189 5.53 -10.49 10.40
N MET A 190 6.32 -9.50 10.82
CA MET A 190 6.81 -9.41 12.18
C MET A 190 5.68 -9.04 13.14
N PRO A 191 5.48 -9.77 14.26
CA PRO A 191 4.49 -9.43 15.27
C PRO A 191 4.63 -8.00 15.82
N GLU A 192 3.50 -7.34 16.09
CA GLU A 192 3.43 -5.91 16.48
C GLU A 192 4.09 -5.60 17.83
N GLN A 193 4.28 -6.58 18.71
CA GLN A 193 4.73 -6.36 20.10
C GLN A 193 6.21 -5.97 20.20
N ALA A 194 6.99 -6.15 19.14
CA ALA A 194 8.42 -5.82 19.11
C ALA A 194 8.64 -4.36 18.67
N LEU A 195 9.22 -3.56 19.56
CA LEU A 195 9.69 -2.21 19.23
C LEU A 195 10.96 -2.32 18.38
N VAL A 196 10.89 -1.88 17.13
CA VAL A 196 12.03 -1.86 16.20
C VAL A 196 12.40 -0.42 15.86
N ARG A 197 13.63 -0.03 16.19
CA ARG A 197 14.16 1.27 15.78
C ARG A 197 14.46 1.29 14.28
N MET A 198 14.36 2.45 13.65
CA MET A 198 14.66 2.60 12.23
C MET A 198 16.10 2.21 11.87
N ASP A 199 17.07 2.41 12.77
CA ASP A 199 18.47 2.01 12.61
C ASP A 199 18.73 0.51 12.83
N ARG A 200 17.68 -0.26 13.14
CA ARG A 200 17.70 -1.73 13.25
C ARG A 200 16.94 -2.44 12.14
N ALA A 201 16.29 -1.68 11.24
CA ALA A 201 15.70 -2.20 10.02
C ALA A 201 16.76 -2.40 8.93
N GLU A 202 16.43 -3.15 7.88
CA GLU A 202 17.29 -3.28 6.70
C GLU A 202 17.59 -1.89 6.12
N THR A 203 18.87 -1.56 5.99
CA THR A 203 19.33 -0.17 5.84
C THR A 203 18.90 0.42 4.50
N VAL A 204 18.99 -0.34 3.42
CA VAL A 204 18.63 0.14 2.08
C VAL A 204 17.11 0.28 1.95
N ALA A 205 16.33 -0.66 2.47
CA ALA A 205 14.88 -0.61 2.50
C ALA A 205 14.37 0.55 3.37
N MET A 206 14.98 0.79 4.54
CA MET A 206 14.63 1.92 5.38
C MET A 206 14.94 3.26 4.70
N ALA A 207 16.08 3.37 3.99
CA ALA A 207 16.36 4.54 3.17
C ALA A 207 15.32 4.70 2.04
N ARG A 208 14.99 3.62 1.32
CA ARG A 208 13.94 3.63 0.29
C ARG A 208 12.61 4.14 0.83
N VAL A 209 12.16 3.65 1.99
CA VAL A 209 10.93 4.12 2.65
C VAL A 209 11.03 5.59 3.01
N ALA A 210 12.12 6.04 3.65
CA ALA A 210 12.26 7.44 4.06
C ALA A 210 12.23 8.41 2.86
N PHE A 211 12.91 8.06 1.77
CA PHE A 211 12.91 8.86 0.54
C PHE A 211 11.56 8.79 -0.19
N PHE A 212 10.90 7.64 -0.22
CA PHE A 212 9.56 7.50 -0.79
C PHE A 212 8.53 8.34 -0.01
N GLN A 213 8.54 8.28 1.32
CA GLN A 213 7.66 9.10 2.15
C GLN A 213 7.92 10.59 1.92
N PHE A 214 9.17 11.01 1.73
CA PHE A 214 9.49 12.39 1.33
C PHE A 214 8.99 12.73 -0.08
N LEU A 215 9.17 11.83 -1.06
CA LEU A 215 8.70 11.99 -2.45
C LEU A 215 7.21 12.36 -2.49
N VAL A 216 6.38 11.59 -1.77
CA VAL A 216 4.92 11.77 -1.74
C VAL A 216 4.44 12.77 -0.69
N GLY A 217 5.35 13.34 0.10
CA GLY A 217 5.05 14.31 1.14
C GLY A 217 4.28 13.71 2.32
N ASN A 218 4.54 12.45 2.66
CA ASN A 218 3.89 11.78 3.78
C ASN A 218 4.76 11.83 5.04
N THR A 219 4.18 12.35 6.11
CA THR A 219 4.80 12.38 7.44
C THR A 219 4.04 11.55 8.47
N ASP A 220 2.95 10.87 8.09
CA ASP A 220 2.13 10.07 9.01
C ASP A 220 2.58 8.60 9.04
N TRP A 221 3.74 8.34 9.64
CA TRP A 221 4.31 6.98 9.77
C TRP A 221 5.29 6.85 10.93
N SER A 222 5.49 5.65 11.45
CA SER A 222 6.47 5.39 12.52
C SER A 222 6.85 3.92 12.60
N VAL A 223 8.13 3.60 12.34
CA VAL A 223 8.63 2.22 12.46
C VAL A 223 8.57 1.72 13.91
N PRO A 224 9.07 2.47 14.92
CA PRO A 224 9.06 1.98 16.30
C PRO A 224 7.66 1.73 16.85
N TYR A 225 6.67 2.51 16.40
CA TYR A 225 5.29 2.42 16.87
C TYR A 225 4.36 1.66 15.92
N ARG A 226 4.88 1.06 14.85
CA ARG A 226 4.09 0.37 13.81
C ARG A 226 2.94 1.22 13.26
N HIS A 227 3.12 2.54 13.24
CA HIS A 227 2.12 3.45 12.68
C HIS A 227 2.32 3.49 11.17
N ASN A 228 1.36 2.95 10.41
CA ASN A 228 1.39 2.92 8.96
C ASN A 228 2.66 2.23 8.37
N ILE A 229 3.21 1.28 9.12
CA ILE A 229 4.40 0.48 8.76
C ILE A 229 4.22 -0.96 9.23
N ASP A 230 4.31 -1.89 8.27
CA ASP A 230 4.58 -3.30 8.55
C ASP A 230 6.07 -3.59 8.44
N LEU A 231 6.49 -4.68 9.07
CA LEU A 231 7.87 -5.14 9.05
C LEU A 231 7.88 -6.59 8.59
N LEU A 232 8.69 -6.89 7.59
CA LEU A 232 8.88 -8.24 7.08
C LEU A 232 10.16 -8.85 7.64
N LEU A 233 10.09 -10.11 8.06
CA LEU A 233 11.24 -10.91 8.48
C LEU A 233 11.53 -11.97 7.43
N MET A 234 12.71 -11.87 6.80
CA MET A 234 13.23 -12.92 5.93
C MET A 234 13.74 -14.11 6.76
N ASP A 235 14.32 -13.80 7.92
CA ASP A 235 14.87 -14.72 8.92
C ASP A 235 14.75 -14.06 10.31
N PRO A 236 14.58 -14.81 11.42
CA PRO A 236 14.40 -14.21 12.74
C PRO A 236 15.57 -13.36 13.24
N LEU A 237 16.78 -13.54 12.70
CA LEU A 237 17.97 -12.77 13.06
C LEU A 237 18.26 -11.63 12.07
N ALA A 238 17.59 -11.59 10.92
CA ALA A 238 17.80 -10.56 9.92
C ALA A 238 17.13 -9.24 10.33
N PRO A 239 17.73 -8.09 10.00
CA PRO A 239 17.07 -6.80 10.10
C PRO A 239 15.74 -6.80 9.31
N PRO A 240 14.61 -6.40 9.91
CA PRO A 240 13.34 -6.43 9.22
C PRO A 240 13.26 -5.39 8.10
N ILE A 241 12.49 -5.69 7.07
CA ILE A 241 12.24 -4.81 5.92
C ILE A 241 10.96 -4.00 6.19
N PRO A 242 11.01 -2.66 6.24
CA PRO A 242 9.82 -1.85 6.44
C PRO A 242 8.98 -1.71 5.17
N VAL A 243 7.66 -1.85 5.33
CA VAL A 243 6.67 -1.70 4.27
C VAL A 243 5.63 -0.66 4.69
N PRO A 244 5.62 0.53 4.07
CA PRO A 244 4.63 1.55 4.38
C PRO A 244 3.28 1.25 3.75
N PHE A 245 2.22 1.67 4.44
CA PHE A 245 0.84 1.62 3.99
C PHE A 245 0.06 2.81 4.56
N ASP A 246 -1.21 2.96 4.21
CA ASP A 246 -2.09 4.08 4.62
C ASP A 246 -1.53 5.45 4.23
N PHE A 247 -1.91 5.93 3.04
CA PHE A 247 -1.29 7.12 2.43
C PHE A 247 -2.24 8.31 2.32
N ASP A 248 -3.38 8.27 2.99
CA ASP A 248 -4.39 9.32 2.90
C ASP A 248 -3.93 10.68 3.46
N TYR A 249 -2.93 10.68 4.34
CA TYR A 249 -2.24 11.87 4.88
C TYR A 249 -1.08 12.38 4.00
N ALA A 250 -0.77 11.73 2.88
CA ALA A 250 0.31 12.16 2.00
C ALA A 250 0.00 13.50 1.30
N GLY A 251 0.99 14.39 1.22
CA GLY A 251 0.87 15.69 0.57
C GLY A 251 0.42 15.63 -0.90
N VAL A 252 0.82 14.57 -1.62
CA VAL A 252 0.38 14.34 -3.01
C VAL A 252 -1.10 13.96 -3.10
N VAL A 253 -1.67 13.31 -2.09
CA VAL A 253 -3.11 13.00 -2.02
C VAL A 253 -3.88 14.27 -1.66
N GLY A 254 -3.42 14.96 -0.62
CA GLY A 254 -3.93 16.27 -0.20
C GLY A 254 -5.39 16.24 0.22
N THR A 255 -5.79 15.23 1.00
CA THR A 255 -7.13 15.17 1.60
C THR A 255 -7.40 16.41 2.48
N PRO A 256 -8.65 16.89 2.56
CA PRO A 256 -8.96 18.12 3.29
C PRO A 256 -8.85 17.96 4.80
N TYR A 257 -8.91 16.73 5.32
CA TYR A 257 -8.78 16.43 6.74
C TYR A 257 -7.33 16.18 7.17
N ALA A 258 -6.39 15.98 6.23
CA ALA A 258 -5.01 15.72 6.56
C ALA A 258 -4.33 16.99 7.09
N SER A 259 -3.98 16.94 8.37
CA SER A 259 -3.23 17.97 9.07
C SER A 259 -1.92 17.38 9.60
N PRO A 260 -0.78 18.06 9.45
CA PRO A 260 0.46 17.57 10.01
C PRO A 260 0.43 17.63 11.54
N PRO A 261 1.07 16.67 12.25
CA PRO A 261 1.30 16.78 13.68
C PRO A 261 2.05 18.07 14.03
N PRO A 262 1.61 18.88 15.02
CA PRO A 262 2.27 20.13 15.40
C PRO A 262 3.76 19.97 15.74
N GLU A 263 4.15 18.82 16.29
CA GLU A 263 5.52 18.47 16.67
C GLU A 263 6.49 18.47 15.50
N LEU A 264 5.97 18.36 14.26
CA LEU A 264 6.79 18.40 13.05
C LEU A 264 7.15 19.81 12.60
N GLY A 265 6.49 20.85 13.13
CA GLY A 265 6.76 22.25 12.80
C GLY A 265 6.51 22.61 11.33
N ILE A 266 5.67 21.84 10.63
CA ILE A 266 5.22 22.14 9.26
C ILE A 266 3.76 22.57 9.28
N ASN A 267 3.39 23.49 8.38
CA ASN A 267 2.05 24.09 8.38
C ASN A 267 1.07 23.37 7.45
N SER A 268 1.55 22.45 6.63
CA SER A 268 0.74 21.71 5.67
C SER A 268 1.38 20.36 5.36
N VAL A 269 0.56 19.33 5.15
CA VAL A 269 1.04 18.03 4.63
C VAL A 269 1.69 18.14 3.25
N ARG A 270 1.46 19.22 2.50
CA ARG A 270 2.16 19.49 1.23
C ARG A 270 3.61 19.93 1.43
N GLN A 271 3.98 20.43 2.60
CA GLN A 271 5.36 20.75 2.92
C GLN A 271 6.10 19.45 3.23
N ARG A 272 7.07 19.10 2.38
CA ARG A 272 7.87 17.89 2.60
C ARG A 272 8.77 18.05 3.83
N LEU A 273 8.87 16.98 4.60
CA LEU A 273 9.80 16.88 5.73
C LEU A 273 10.47 15.51 5.71
N PHE A 274 11.80 15.49 5.67
CA PHE A 274 12.54 14.23 5.71
C PHE A 274 12.59 13.70 7.14
N ARG A 275 12.01 12.51 7.34
CA ARG A 275 11.90 11.85 8.65
C ARG A 275 12.83 10.64 8.81
N GLY A 276 13.67 10.34 7.82
CA GLY A 276 14.74 9.35 7.93
C GLY A 276 15.90 9.84 8.81
N TYR A 277 16.77 8.92 9.22
CA TYR A 277 18.05 9.25 9.87
C TYR A 277 19.16 9.39 8.80
N THR A 278 20.41 9.62 9.23
CA THR A 278 21.55 9.68 8.31
C THR A 278 21.94 8.28 7.83
N PHE A 279 22.16 8.10 6.54
CA PHE A 279 22.58 6.84 5.96
C PHE A 279 24.06 6.88 5.53
N PRO A 280 24.71 5.73 5.31
CA PRO A 280 26.01 5.67 4.65
C PRO A 280 25.94 6.28 3.22
N ASN A 281 27.05 6.84 2.74
CA ASN A 281 27.11 7.47 1.42
C ASN A 281 26.74 6.50 0.28
N GLU A 282 27.16 5.25 0.36
CA GLU A 282 26.82 4.20 -0.62
C GLU A 282 25.30 3.94 -0.69
N VAL A 283 24.61 3.97 0.45
CA VAL A 283 23.15 3.81 0.52
C VAL A 283 22.45 5.03 -0.09
N TYR A 284 22.96 6.25 0.16
CA TYR A 284 22.45 7.44 -0.51
C TYR A 284 22.59 7.35 -2.03
N VAL A 285 23.76 6.94 -2.53
CA VAL A 285 23.97 6.73 -3.98
C VAL A 285 22.98 5.72 -4.52
N GLN A 286 22.87 4.54 -3.89
CA GLN A 286 21.97 3.48 -4.33
C GLN A 286 20.50 3.92 -4.40
N VAL A 287 19.99 4.63 -3.38
CA VAL A 287 18.59 5.07 -3.37
C VAL A 287 18.34 6.21 -4.36
N ARG A 288 19.29 7.14 -4.52
CA ARG A 288 19.20 8.19 -5.56
C ARG A 288 19.16 7.57 -6.96
N ASP A 289 20.02 6.60 -7.23
CA ASP A 289 20.08 5.91 -8.52
C ASP A 289 18.79 5.15 -8.79
N LEU A 290 18.24 4.44 -7.79
CA LEU A 290 16.94 3.78 -7.89
C LEU A 290 15.84 4.77 -8.29
N LEU A 291 15.73 5.90 -7.58
CA LEU A 291 14.69 6.89 -7.83
C LEU A 291 14.83 7.56 -9.19
N ASN A 292 16.05 7.92 -9.59
CA ASN A 292 16.30 8.50 -10.91
C ASN A 292 16.03 7.49 -12.04
N THR A 293 16.41 6.23 -11.86
CA THR A 293 16.10 5.14 -12.81
C THR A 293 14.59 4.91 -12.93
N ARG A 294 13.86 4.97 -11.81
CA ARG A 294 12.41 4.79 -11.78
C ARG A 294 11.62 6.07 -12.07
N LYS A 295 12.28 7.22 -12.26
CA LYS A 295 11.64 8.53 -12.46
C LYS A 295 10.53 8.49 -13.50
N ARG A 296 10.81 7.96 -14.70
CA ARG A 296 9.80 7.85 -15.76
C ARG A 296 8.60 7.00 -15.34
N ALA A 297 8.83 5.87 -14.67
CA ALA A 297 7.75 5.00 -14.19
C ALA A 297 6.88 5.71 -13.14
N VAL A 298 7.50 6.42 -12.20
CA VAL A 298 6.79 7.22 -11.18
C VAL A 298 5.89 8.28 -11.82
N TYR A 299 6.37 9.01 -12.83
CA TYR A 299 5.55 10.02 -13.52
C TYR A 299 4.40 9.37 -14.31
N GLN A 300 4.67 8.23 -14.94
CA GLN A 300 3.67 7.52 -15.74
C GLN A 300 2.51 6.97 -14.91
N VAL A 301 2.72 6.65 -13.62
CA VAL A 301 1.62 6.29 -12.71
C VAL A 301 0.54 7.36 -12.67
N TYR A 302 0.90 8.64 -12.71
CA TYR A 302 -0.06 9.75 -12.71
C TYR A 302 -0.47 10.17 -14.12
N GLN A 303 0.48 10.31 -15.04
CA GLN A 303 0.23 10.82 -16.39
C GLN A 303 -0.57 9.85 -17.27
N GLY A 304 -0.44 8.54 -17.02
CA GLY A 304 -1.13 7.49 -17.74
C GLY A 304 -2.47 7.08 -17.14
N PHE A 305 -2.90 7.66 -16.01
CA PHE A 305 -4.12 7.24 -15.35
C PHE A 305 -5.34 8.03 -15.85
N PRO A 306 -6.29 7.37 -16.56
CA PRO A 306 -7.36 8.05 -17.29
C PRO A 306 -8.40 8.73 -16.40
N LEU A 307 -8.49 8.34 -15.13
CA LEU A 307 -9.47 8.86 -14.18
C LEU A 307 -8.97 10.10 -13.39
N LEU A 308 -7.74 10.56 -13.64
CA LEU A 308 -7.26 11.82 -13.05
C LEU A 308 -7.63 13.00 -13.93
N ASP A 309 -8.05 14.10 -13.30
CA ASP A 309 -8.25 15.35 -13.99
C ASP A 309 -6.91 15.99 -14.40
N ARG A 310 -6.93 16.72 -15.52
CA ARG A 310 -5.72 17.35 -16.09
C ARG A 310 -5.06 18.35 -15.15
N ARG A 311 -5.82 19.02 -14.28
CA ARG A 311 -5.28 20.02 -13.34
C ARG A 311 -4.47 19.31 -12.25
N TYR A 312 -4.99 18.23 -11.70
CA TYR A 312 -4.27 17.43 -10.71
C TYR A 312 -3.02 16.80 -11.32
N ILE A 313 -3.06 16.24 -12.54
CA ILE A 313 -1.86 15.71 -13.22
C ILE A 313 -0.76 16.79 -13.31
N ARG A 314 -1.10 18.02 -13.71
CA ARG A 314 -0.12 19.13 -13.77
C ARG A 314 0.43 19.49 -12.39
N GLN A 315 -0.43 19.58 -11.38
CA GLN A 315 -0.02 19.90 -10.01
C GLN A 315 0.91 18.83 -9.44
N THR A 316 0.56 17.55 -9.60
CA THR A 316 1.38 16.43 -9.14
C THR A 316 2.68 16.35 -9.91
N THR A 317 2.70 16.58 -11.23
CA THR A 317 3.94 16.63 -12.01
C THR A 317 4.88 17.69 -11.44
N LYS A 318 4.39 18.92 -11.21
CA LYS A 318 5.18 19.98 -10.57
C LYS A 318 5.64 19.60 -9.16
N TYR A 319 4.78 18.95 -8.38
CA TYR A 319 5.14 18.48 -7.04
C TYR A 319 6.29 17.46 -7.10
N LEU A 320 6.24 16.51 -8.04
CA LEU A 320 7.30 15.53 -8.28
C LEU A 320 8.59 16.20 -8.79
N ASP A 321 8.49 17.18 -9.69
CA ASP A 321 9.64 17.94 -10.19
C ASP A 321 10.44 18.56 -9.04
N GLN A 322 9.75 19.22 -8.10
CA GLN A 322 10.38 19.79 -6.89
C GLN A 322 11.11 18.75 -6.04
N PHE A 323 10.62 17.51 -5.98
CA PHE A 323 11.35 16.44 -5.31
C PHE A 323 12.64 16.09 -6.06
N TYR A 324 12.58 15.93 -7.37
CA TYR A 324 13.75 15.56 -8.18
C TYR A 324 14.77 16.70 -8.30
N GLU A 325 14.36 17.96 -8.18
CA GLU A 325 15.25 19.11 -8.02
C GLU A 325 16.09 18.95 -6.74
N VAL A 326 15.43 18.74 -5.60
CA VAL A 326 16.10 18.52 -4.30
C VAL A 326 16.95 17.24 -4.30
N LEU A 327 16.50 16.17 -4.96
CA LEU A 327 17.23 14.90 -5.03
C LEU A 327 18.54 15.03 -5.84
N ASN A 328 18.56 15.87 -6.87
CA ASN A 328 19.65 15.94 -7.85
C ASN A 328 20.59 17.14 -7.67
N ASP A 329 20.16 18.20 -6.98
CA ASP A 329 21.06 19.27 -6.58
C ASP A 329 21.92 18.84 -5.36
N PRO A 330 23.27 18.89 -5.43
CA PRO A 330 24.12 18.44 -4.33
C PRO A 330 23.93 19.22 -3.03
N ARG A 331 23.67 20.53 -3.10
CA ARG A 331 23.51 21.40 -1.93
C ARG A 331 22.18 21.12 -1.26
N ASP A 332 21.11 21.04 -2.04
CA ASP A 332 19.77 20.77 -1.53
C ASP A 332 19.67 19.35 -0.99
N PHE A 333 20.27 18.37 -1.67
CA PHE A 333 20.36 17.00 -1.18
C PHE A 333 21.06 16.93 0.19
N GLN A 334 22.21 17.60 0.31
CA GLN A 334 22.97 17.63 1.57
C GLN A 334 22.15 18.25 2.71
N ASN A 335 21.38 19.30 2.43
CA ASN A 335 20.57 19.97 3.45
C ASN A 335 19.30 19.17 3.81
N ALA A 336 18.55 18.72 2.80
CA ALA A 336 17.25 18.08 2.97
C ALA A 336 17.34 16.66 3.51
N PHE A 337 18.39 15.90 3.19
CA PHE A 337 18.50 14.49 3.55
C PHE A 337 19.63 14.21 4.54
N VAL A 338 20.85 14.65 4.25
CA VAL A 338 22.03 14.29 5.07
C VAL A 338 22.04 15.05 6.40
N LYS A 339 22.07 16.39 6.36
CA LYS A 339 22.06 17.23 7.57
C LYS A 339 20.76 17.04 8.36
N GLN A 340 19.62 16.95 7.67
CA GLN A 340 18.34 16.68 8.34
C GLN A 340 18.33 15.28 8.99
N GLY A 341 18.86 14.25 8.32
CA GLY A 341 18.99 12.91 8.91
C GLY A 341 19.90 12.88 10.15
N GLN A 342 21.02 13.61 10.13
CA GLN A 342 21.89 13.79 11.29
C GLN A 342 21.22 14.56 12.44
N LYS A 343 20.35 15.53 12.11
CA LYS A 343 19.52 16.23 13.10
C LYS A 343 18.51 15.28 13.71
N ASN A 344 17.79 14.51 12.90
CA ASN A 344 16.78 13.54 13.34
C ASN A 344 17.38 12.46 14.26
N LEU A 345 18.59 11.98 13.96
CA LEU A 345 19.29 11.00 14.80
C LEU A 345 19.62 11.57 16.19
N ARG A 346 19.96 12.87 16.27
CA ARG A 346 20.29 13.56 17.53
C ARG A 346 19.06 13.99 18.32
N SER A 347 18.02 14.44 17.64
CA SER A 347 16.82 15.01 18.28
C SER A 347 15.89 13.95 18.84
N GLY A 348 15.99 12.69 18.39
CA GLY A 348 15.16 11.60 18.87
C GLY A 348 13.66 11.88 18.70
N VAL A 349 13.28 12.66 17.69
CA VAL A 349 11.87 12.99 17.40
C VAL A 349 11.17 11.72 16.92
N VAL A 350 10.69 10.94 17.88
CA VAL A 350 9.82 9.80 17.62
C VAL A 350 8.41 10.36 17.64
N VAL A 351 7.81 10.53 16.46
CA VAL A 351 6.36 10.70 16.37
C VAL A 351 5.78 9.39 16.87
N LYS A 352 5.25 9.42 18.11
CA LYS A 352 4.22 8.48 18.54
C LYS A 352 3.13 8.60 17.48
N GLY A 353 2.85 7.50 16.78
CA GLY A 353 1.69 7.46 15.88
C GLY A 353 0.53 8.13 16.61
N LEU A 354 -0.16 9.03 15.90
CA LEU A 354 -1.22 9.89 16.41
C LEU A 354 -2.01 9.16 17.51
N GLU A 355 -2.21 9.79 18.68
CA GLU A 355 -2.91 9.19 19.81
C GLU A 355 -4.16 8.42 19.34
N LYS A 356 -4.26 7.16 19.81
CA LYS A 356 -5.22 6.15 19.36
C LYS A 356 -6.65 6.65 19.34
#